data_AF-A0A1H6AX28-F1
#
_entry.id   AF-A0A1H6AX28-F1
#
_cell.length_a   1.000
_cell.length_b   1.000
_cell.length_c   1.000
_cell.angle_alpha   90.00
_cell.angle_beta   90.00
_cell.angle_gamma   90.00
#
_symmetry.space_group_name_H-M   'P 1'
#
loop_
_entity.id
_entity.type
_entity.pdbx_description
1 polymer ?
#
loop_
_entity_poly.entity_id
_entity_poly.type
_entity_poly.pdbx_seq_one_letter_code
_entity_poly.pdbx_strand_id
1 'polypeptide(L)'
;MNFKTFLTKVLSEKELNQVNFNLLCTDKELYAYLLENHVTHYLEGKFDKEKFHQFLHVRLREKFQVEPEDEAWEEIIRSGESLLKNDRPETIPYTLLSYRKVLDAYQVAMLLLNLSDDACSIILVSRKDAHRLRRIISSNWVFKSLDDLPSRTMFTVTCPDCSCKNVWELRYKDSTMKLAQSHCDNCGKIFWDKSGIAQVHMEVRDY
;
A
#
# COMPACT_ATOMS: atom_id res chain seq x y z
N MET A 1 -7.19 -14.36 18.87
CA MET A 1 -5.79 -14.46 18.40
C MET A 1 -4.84 -14.53 19.60
N ASN A 2 -3.70 -15.24 19.52
CA ASN A 2 -2.67 -15.16 20.58
C ASN A 2 -1.73 -13.97 20.31
N PHE A 3 -1.80 -12.93 21.14
CA PHE A 3 -1.06 -11.68 20.93
C PHE A 3 0.45 -11.84 21.04
N LYS A 4 0.94 -12.68 21.94
CA LYS A 4 2.37 -12.96 22.06
C LYS A 4 2.92 -13.61 20.80
N THR A 5 2.24 -14.64 20.29
CA THR A 5 2.62 -15.29 19.02
C THR A 5 2.53 -14.34 17.83
N PHE A 6 1.54 -13.45 17.81
CA PHE A 6 1.43 -12.42 16.79
C PHE A 6 2.61 -11.43 16.86
N LEU A 7 2.86 -10.83 18.02
CA LEU A 7 3.88 -9.80 18.21
C LEU A 7 5.28 -10.31 17.88
N THR A 8 5.60 -11.59 18.17
CA THR A 8 6.91 -12.17 17.78
C THR A 8 7.21 -12.14 16.28
N LYS A 9 6.17 -12.06 15.44
CA LYS A 9 6.29 -12.01 13.99
C LYS A 9 6.45 -10.59 13.45
N VAL A 10 5.94 -9.59 14.16
CA VAL A 10 5.90 -8.18 13.70
C VAL A 10 6.91 -7.27 14.40
N LEU A 11 7.34 -7.62 15.61
CA LEU A 11 8.30 -6.87 16.44
C LEU A 11 9.69 -7.50 16.45
N SER A 12 10.74 -6.71 16.57
CA SER A 12 12.09 -7.17 16.88
C SER A 12 12.17 -7.70 18.31
N GLU A 13 13.25 -8.41 18.65
CA GLU A 13 13.46 -8.88 20.03
C GLU A 13 13.56 -7.72 21.02
N LYS A 14 14.21 -6.62 20.63
CA LYS A 14 14.31 -5.41 21.43
C LYS A 14 12.92 -4.80 21.71
N GLU A 15 12.10 -4.68 20.67
CA GLU A 15 10.72 -4.18 20.80
C GLU A 15 9.86 -5.11 21.66
N LEU A 16 9.97 -6.43 21.48
CA LEU A 16 9.23 -7.43 22.25
C LEU A 16 9.51 -7.36 23.75
N ASN A 17 10.76 -7.09 24.13
CA ASN A 17 11.16 -6.98 25.54
C ASN A 17 10.58 -5.74 26.23
N GLN A 18 10.08 -4.77 25.46
CA GLN A 18 9.43 -3.56 25.97
C GLN A 18 7.91 -3.69 26.04
N VAL A 19 7.33 -4.76 25.51
CA VAL A 19 5.88 -4.99 25.52
C VAL A 19 5.41 -5.33 26.93
N ASN A 20 4.49 -4.52 27.46
CA ASN A 20 3.73 -4.89 28.65
C ASN A 20 2.46 -5.66 28.25
N PHE A 21 2.55 -6.99 28.23
CA PHE A 21 1.44 -7.86 27.83
C PHE A 21 0.21 -7.76 28.73
N ASN A 22 0.33 -7.26 29.96
CA ASN A 22 -0.81 -7.08 30.87
C ASN A 22 -1.75 -5.95 30.41
N LEU A 23 -1.28 -5.07 29.51
CA LEU A 23 -2.07 -3.97 28.94
C LEU A 23 -2.72 -4.35 27.60
N LEU A 24 -2.49 -5.56 27.09
CA LEU A 24 -3.00 -6.03 25.79
C LEU A 24 -4.04 -7.12 26.01
N CYS A 25 -5.28 -6.72 26.33
CA CYS A 25 -6.38 -7.64 26.62
C CYS A 25 -7.33 -7.82 25.44
N THR A 26 -7.37 -6.85 24.53
CA THR A 26 -8.30 -6.80 23.40
C THR A 26 -7.59 -6.48 22.08
N ASP A 27 -8.24 -6.83 20.97
CA ASP A 27 -7.77 -6.49 19.63
C ASP A 27 -7.64 -4.97 19.42
N LYS A 28 -8.47 -4.17 20.11
CA LYS A 28 -8.43 -2.70 20.06
C LYS A 28 -7.19 -2.14 20.76
N GLU A 29 -6.86 -2.65 21.95
CA GLU A 29 -5.66 -2.26 22.70
C GLU A 29 -4.39 -2.68 21.95
N LEU A 30 -4.39 -3.88 21.38
CA LEU A 30 -3.30 -4.33 20.52
C LEU A 30 -3.13 -3.39 19.32
N TYR A 31 -4.22 -3.00 18.65
CA TYR A 31 -4.14 -2.07 17.51
C TYR A 31 -3.60 -0.69 17.92
N ALA A 32 -4.09 -0.13 19.02
CA ALA A 32 -3.60 1.14 19.56
C ALA A 32 -2.10 1.07 19.86
N TYR A 33 -1.64 -0.01 20.50
CA TYR A 33 -0.23 -0.25 20.74
C TYR A 33 0.59 -0.28 19.45
N LEU A 34 0.12 -1.00 18.41
CA LEU A 34 0.83 -1.05 17.13
C LEU A 34 0.94 0.32 16.46
N LEU A 35 -0.07 1.17 16.58
CA LEU A 35 -0.07 2.53 16.03
C LEU A 35 0.89 3.44 16.79
N GLU A 36 0.77 3.48 18.12
CA GLU A 36 1.60 4.33 19.00
C GLU A 36 3.09 4.01 18.88
N ASN A 37 3.42 2.74 18.62
CA ASN A 37 4.81 2.28 18.47
C ASN A 37 5.27 2.20 17.00
N HIS A 38 4.52 2.80 16.07
CA HIS A 38 4.84 2.83 14.63
C HIS A 38 5.09 1.45 14.00
N VAL A 39 4.48 0.40 14.55
CA VAL A 39 4.57 -0.99 14.05
C VAL A 39 3.65 -1.20 12.85
N THR A 40 2.53 -0.47 12.83
CA THR A 40 1.57 -0.42 11.73
C THR A 40 1.43 1.00 11.20
N HIS A 41 1.10 1.13 9.92
CA HIS A 41 0.79 2.41 9.29
C HIS A 41 -0.66 2.44 8.83
N TYR A 42 -1.44 3.37 9.35
CA TYR A 42 -2.83 3.53 8.96
C TYR A 42 -2.95 4.26 7.61
N LEU A 43 -3.71 3.66 6.68
CA LEU A 43 -4.01 4.27 5.40
C LEU A 43 -5.30 5.08 5.52
N GLU A 44 -5.17 6.39 5.71
CA GLU A 44 -6.32 7.31 5.77
C GLU A 44 -6.33 8.27 4.58
N GLY A 45 -7.48 8.35 3.89
CA GLY A 45 -7.76 9.40 2.91
C GLY A 45 -6.64 9.62 1.89
N LYS A 46 -6.01 10.79 1.97
CA LYS A 46 -4.92 11.22 1.08
C LYS A 46 -3.63 10.47 1.44
N PHE A 47 -3.15 9.62 0.53
CA PHE A 47 -1.93 8.83 0.77
C PHE A 47 -0.70 9.73 0.91
N ASP A 48 -0.16 9.81 2.12
CA ASP A 48 1.04 10.58 2.43
C ASP A 48 2.29 9.71 2.15
N LYS A 49 2.85 9.89 0.94
CA LYS A 49 4.01 9.11 0.48
C LYS A 49 5.22 9.30 1.40
N GLU A 50 5.46 10.50 1.90
CA GLU A 50 6.60 10.80 2.77
C GLU A 50 6.48 10.07 4.11
N LYS A 51 5.30 10.15 4.75
CA LYS A 51 5.05 9.41 5.99
C LYS A 51 5.13 7.90 5.78
N PHE A 52 4.59 7.40 4.67
CA PHE A 52 4.67 5.97 4.38
C PHE A 52 6.12 5.53 4.15
N HIS A 53 6.90 6.33 3.43
CA HIS A 53 8.32 6.07 3.19
C HIS A 53 9.11 6.05 4.51
N GLN A 54 8.89 7.03 5.38
CA GLN A 54 9.47 7.06 6.72
C GLN A 54 9.10 5.82 7.54
N PHE A 55 7.84 5.39 7.49
CA PHE A 55 7.39 4.16 8.14
C PHE A 55 8.16 2.93 7.62
N LEU A 56 8.32 2.80 6.30
CA LEU A 56 9.08 1.69 5.72
C LEU A 56 10.54 1.68 6.20
N HIS A 57 11.23 2.83 6.18
CA HIS A 57 12.61 2.95 6.68
C HIS A 57 12.73 2.54 8.15
N VAL A 58 11.87 3.08 9.01
CA VAL A 58 11.89 2.78 10.44
C VAL A 58 11.65 1.30 10.68
N ARG A 59 10.65 0.69 10.02
CA ARG A 59 10.38 -0.75 10.19
C ARG A 59 11.50 -1.62 9.64
N LEU A 60 12.07 -1.30 8.48
CA LEU A 60 13.20 -2.04 7.91
C LEU A 60 14.41 -2.04 8.86
N ARG A 61 14.72 -0.88 9.45
CA ARG A 61 15.80 -0.76 10.42
C ARG A 61 15.49 -1.49 11.73
N GLU A 62 14.36 -1.19 12.37
CA GLU A 62 14.07 -1.70 13.72
C GLU A 62 13.74 -3.20 13.73
N LYS A 63 12.98 -3.70 12.74
CA LYS A 63 12.58 -5.11 12.68
C LYS A 63 13.58 -6.00 11.95
N PHE A 64 14.07 -5.52 10.81
CA PHE A 64 14.85 -6.35 9.88
C PHE A 64 16.35 -6.04 9.92
N GLN A 65 16.76 -4.96 10.61
CA GLN A 65 18.16 -4.51 10.68
C GLN A 65 18.74 -4.23 9.29
N VAL A 66 17.89 -3.75 8.40
CA VAL A 66 18.24 -3.35 7.03
C VAL A 66 18.19 -1.84 6.94
N GLU A 67 19.26 -1.24 6.43
CA GLU A 67 19.25 0.15 5.98
C GLU A 67 19.00 0.12 4.48
N PRO A 68 17.84 0.57 4.00
CA PRO A 68 17.54 0.48 2.59
C PRO A 68 18.19 1.63 1.82
N GLU A 69 18.69 1.35 0.62
CA GLU A 69 19.45 2.32 -0.18
C GLU A 69 18.52 3.39 -0.77
N ASP A 70 18.87 4.68 -0.60
CA ASP A 70 18.04 5.81 -1.03
C ASP A 70 17.74 5.77 -2.55
N GLU A 71 18.70 5.34 -3.38
CA GLU A 71 18.54 5.23 -4.84
C GLU A 71 17.40 4.29 -5.26
N ALA A 72 17.22 3.17 -4.55
CA ALA A 72 16.19 2.19 -4.85
C ALA A 72 14.78 2.73 -4.57
N TRP A 73 14.65 3.60 -3.57
CA TRP A 73 13.39 4.30 -3.28
C TRP A 73 13.17 5.49 -4.19
N GLU A 74 14.21 6.23 -4.54
CA GLU A 74 14.12 7.34 -5.49
C GLU A 74 13.60 6.86 -6.85
N GLU A 75 13.99 5.67 -7.32
CA GLU A 75 13.44 5.10 -8.54
C GLU A 75 11.94 4.76 -8.43
N ILE A 76 11.49 4.29 -7.26
CA ILE A 76 10.05 4.08 -6.98
C ILE A 76 9.30 5.41 -6.95
N ILE A 77 9.86 6.43 -6.30
CA ILE A 77 9.28 7.77 -6.24
C ILE A 77 9.17 8.33 -7.66
N ARG A 78 10.25 8.26 -8.45
CA ARG A 78 10.33 8.77 -9.82
C ARG A 78 9.41 8.02 -10.80
N SER A 79 9.27 6.70 -10.66
CA SER A 79 8.40 5.87 -11.51
C SER A 79 6.91 5.89 -11.08
N GLY A 80 6.64 6.10 -9.79
CA GLY A 80 5.28 6.22 -9.23
C GLY A 80 4.69 7.63 -9.32
N GLU A 81 5.53 8.66 -9.41
CA GLU A 81 5.12 10.07 -9.60
C GLU A 81 4.42 10.31 -10.94
N SER A 82 4.75 9.54 -11.97
CA SER A 82 4.22 9.81 -13.30
C SER A 82 2.74 9.44 -13.39
N LEU A 83 2.32 8.29 -12.90
CA LEU A 83 0.92 7.85 -12.98
C LEU A 83 -0.02 8.51 -11.95
N LEU A 84 0.50 8.99 -10.82
CA LEU A 84 -0.26 9.23 -9.58
C LEU A 84 0.16 10.51 -8.85
N LYS A 85 0.31 11.61 -9.60
CA LYS A 85 0.54 12.96 -9.03
C LYS A 85 -0.61 13.48 -8.18
N ASN A 86 -1.77 12.83 -8.25
CA ASN A 86 -2.89 13.14 -7.37
C ASN A 86 -2.90 12.08 -6.28
N ASP A 87 -2.66 12.50 -5.04
CA ASP A 87 -2.72 11.68 -3.83
C ASP A 87 -4.18 11.23 -3.54
N ARG A 88 -4.81 10.58 -4.49
CA ARG A 88 -6.20 10.14 -4.38
C ARG A 88 -6.25 8.73 -3.79
N PRO A 89 -7.27 8.42 -2.98
CA PRO A 89 -7.39 7.11 -2.34
C PRO A 89 -7.29 5.92 -3.31
N GLU A 90 -7.75 6.10 -4.56
CA GLU A 90 -7.87 5.00 -5.52
C GLU A 90 -6.53 4.64 -6.17
N THR A 91 -5.51 5.48 -5.95
CA THR A 91 -4.13 5.28 -6.40
C THR A 91 -3.28 4.53 -5.38
N ILE A 92 -3.78 4.34 -4.15
CA ILE A 92 -3.08 3.67 -3.05
C ILE A 92 -2.59 2.27 -3.46
N PRO A 93 -3.42 1.38 -4.04
CA PRO A 93 -2.97 0.03 -4.37
C PRO A 93 -1.77 0.01 -5.34
N TYR A 94 -1.73 0.91 -6.33
CA TYR A 94 -0.62 1.01 -7.27
C TYR A 94 0.67 1.48 -6.58
N THR A 95 0.53 2.44 -5.66
CA THR A 95 1.66 2.96 -4.88
C THR A 95 2.21 1.88 -3.95
N LEU A 96 1.37 1.05 -3.33
CA LEU A 96 1.85 -0.08 -2.54
C LEU A 96 2.57 -1.13 -3.40
N LEU A 97 2.09 -1.40 -4.61
CA LEU A 97 2.72 -2.36 -5.50
C LEU A 97 4.10 -1.92 -6.01
N SER A 98 4.36 -0.61 -6.16
CA SER A 98 5.70 -0.14 -6.49
C SER A 98 6.68 -0.42 -5.35
N TYR A 99 6.29 -0.14 -4.09
CA TYR A 99 7.08 -0.45 -2.89
C TYR A 99 7.36 -1.94 -2.69
N ARG A 100 6.48 -2.83 -3.15
CA ARG A 100 6.71 -4.28 -3.10
C ARG A 100 8.03 -4.69 -3.76
N LYS A 101 8.40 -4.07 -4.87
CA LYS A 101 9.63 -4.44 -5.61
C LYS A 101 10.89 -4.25 -4.76
N VAL A 102 10.96 -3.15 -4.00
CA VAL A 102 12.08 -2.89 -3.09
C VAL A 102 12.04 -3.82 -1.88
N LEU A 103 10.86 -4.02 -1.28
CA LEU A 103 10.72 -4.92 -0.13
C LEU A 103 11.07 -6.39 -0.46
N ASP A 104 10.82 -6.81 -1.71
CA ASP A 104 11.15 -8.14 -2.19
C ASP A 104 12.66 -8.42 -2.16
N ALA A 105 13.51 -7.40 -2.39
CA ALA A 105 14.96 -7.51 -2.27
C ALA A 105 15.40 -7.88 -0.84
N TYR A 106 14.62 -7.45 0.15
CA TYR A 106 14.88 -7.69 1.58
C TYR A 106 14.13 -8.89 2.16
N GLN A 107 13.43 -9.68 1.33
CA GLN A 107 12.55 -10.78 1.79
C GLN A 107 11.44 -10.33 2.76
N VAL A 108 11.04 -9.07 2.65
CA VAL A 108 9.97 -8.45 3.45
C VAL A 108 8.68 -8.45 2.63
N ALA A 109 7.56 -8.64 3.31
CA ALA A 109 6.23 -8.57 2.74
C ALA A 109 5.39 -7.52 3.48
N MET A 110 4.59 -6.78 2.70
CA MET A 110 3.48 -5.99 3.24
C MET A 110 2.25 -6.87 3.41
N LEU A 111 1.64 -6.80 4.58
CA LEU A 111 0.28 -7.29 4.79
C LEU A 111 -0.64 -6.13 5.11
N LEU A 112 -1.82 -6.19 4.52
CA LEU A 112 -2.95 -5.33 4.84
C LEU A 112 -3.66 -5.94 6.05
N LEU A 113 -3.77 -5.15 7.11
CA LEU A 113 -4.56 -5.43 8.30
C LEU A 113 -5.87 -4.66 8.15
N ASN A 114 -6.93 -5.37 7.80
CA ASN A 114 -8.27 -4.82 7.81
C ASN A 114 -8.85 -4.98 9.22
N LEU A 115 -9.25 -3.86 9.79
CA LEU A 115 -10.23 -3.84 10.87
C LEU A 115 -11.61 -3.82 10.20
N SER A 116 -12.58 -4.53 10.75
CA SER A 116 -13.97 -4.41 10.29
C SER A 116 -14.34 -2.92 10.19
N ASP A 117 -14.76 -2.47 9.00
CA ASP A 117 -15.18 -1.09 8.63
C ASP A 117 -14.09 -0.17 8.05
N ASP A 118 -13.81 -0.31 6.75
CA ASP A 118 -13.09 0.63 5.84
C ASP A 118 -11.66 1.09 6.24
N ALA A 119 -11.21 0.71 7.43
CA ALA A 119 -9.89 1.01 7.96
C ALA A 119 -8.89 -0.06 7.54
N CYS A 120 -7.92 0.34 6.70
CA CYS A 120 -6.81 -0.51 6.29
C CYS A 120 -5.51 -0.01 6.90
N SER A 121 -4.79 -0.89 7.57
CA SER A 121 -3.46 -0.64 8.12
C SER A 121 -2.43 -1.52 7.42
N ILE A 122 -1.18 -1.08 7.35
CA ILE A 122 -0.07 -1.87 6.78
C ILE A 122 0.88 -2.30 7.88
N ILE A 123 1.24 -3.58 7.87
CA ILE A 123 2.36 -4.12 8.65
C ILE A 123 3.42 -4.73 7.74
N LEU A 124 4.69 -4.60 8.16
CA LEU A 124 5.81 -5.27 7.50
C LEU A 124 6.21 -6.53 8.26
N VAL A 125 6.38 -7.63 7.52
CA VAL A 125 6.70 -8.93 8.09
C VAL A 125 7.67 -9.68 7.19
N SER A 126 8.38 -10.67 7.74
CA SER A 126 9.17 -11.58 6.90
C SER A 126 8.23 -12.32 5.94
N ARG A 127 8.68 -12.64 4.72
CA ARG A 127 7.89 -13.47 3.78
C ARG A 127 7.46 -14.80 4.39
N LYS A 128 8.32 -15.39 5.24
CA LYS A 128 8.03 -16.64 5.97
C LYS A 128 6.85 -16.47 6.94
N ASP A 129 6.80 -15.36 7.66
CA ASP A 129 5.74 -15.11 8.64
C ASP A 129 4.47 -14.56 8.01
N ALA A 130 4.56 -13.93 6.83
CA ALA A 130 3.41 -13.44 6.09
C ALA A 130 2.35 -14.53 5.86
N HIS A 131 2.78 -15.70 5.37
CA HIS A 131 1.90 -16.85 5.18
C HIS A 131 1.28 -17.36 6.50
N ARG A 132 2.03 -17.30 7.60
CA ARG A 132 1.56 -17.74 8.92
C ARG A 132 0.53 -16.79 9.51
N LEU A 133 0.69 -15.49 9.29
CA LEU A 133 -0.22 -14.45 9.77
C LEU A 133 -1.56 -14.47 9.03
N ARG A 134 -1.54 -14.70 7.72
CA ARG A 134 -2.77 -14.86 6.90
C ARG A 134 -3.65 -16.03 7.33
N ARG A 135 -3.11 -17.00 8.08
CA ARG A 135 -3.85 -18.15 8.61
C ARG A 135 -4.40 -17.92 10.03
N ILE A 136 -4.13 -16.77 10.64
CA ILE A 136 -4.70 -16.43 11.94
C ILE A 136 -6.18 -16.14 11.77
N ILE A 137 -7.01 -16.87 12.50
CA ILE A 137 -8.44 -16.59 12.60
C ILE A 137 -8.63 -15.59 13.74
N SER A 138 -9.16 -14.41 13.41
CA SER A 138 -9.60 -13.40 14.37
C SER A 138 -10.96 -12.88 13.92
N SER A 139 -11.84 -12.58 14.89
CA SER A 139 -13.14 -11.99 14.61
C SER A 139 -13.05 -10.54 14.15
N ASN A 140 -11.98 -9.82 14.54
CA ASN A 140 -11.84 -8.39 14.28
C ASN A 140 -10.74 -8.06 13.27
N TRP A 141 -9.81 -8.99 13.01
CA TRP A 141 -8.59 -8.74 12.24
C TRP A 141 -8.49 -9.70 11.07
N VAL A 142 -8.34 -9.15 9.86
CA VAL A 142 -8.10 -9.94 8.65
C VAL A 142 -6.80 -9.49 8.01
N PHE A 143 -5.88 -10.43 7.82
CA PHE A 143 -4.62 -10.18 7.14
C PHE A 143 -4.73 -10.56 5.66
N LYS A 144 -4.54 -9.59 4.77
CA LYS A 144 -4.53 -9.79 3.31
C LYS A 144 -3.14 -9.51 2.75
N SER A 145 -2.78 -10.24 1.70
CA SER A 145 -1.64 -9.91 0.85
C SER A 145 -2.02 -8.77 -0.10
N LEU A 146 -1.04 -8.04 -0.60
CA LEU A 146 -1.25 -7.16 -1.77
C LEU A 146 -1.74 -7.94 -3.00
N ASP A 147 -1.45 -9.24 -3.08
CA ASP A 147 -1.97 -10.11 -4.14
C ASP A 147 -3.49 -10.38 -4.03
N ASP A 148 -4.08 -10.13 -2.86
CA ASP A 148 -5.52 -10.27 -2.62
C ASP A 148 -6.28 -8.98 -2.98
N LEU A 149 -5.57 -7.89 -3.30
CA LEU A 149 -6.19 -6.71 -3.87
C LEU A 149 -6.74 -7.04 -5.26
N PRO A 150 -7.82 -6.37 -5.70
CA PRO A 150 -8.37 -6.56 -7.04
C PRO A 150 -7.25 -6.53 -8.08
N SER A 151 -7.27 -7.44 -9.04
CA SER A 151 -6.23 -7.50 -10.07
C SER A 151 -6.41 -6.44 -11.16
N ARG A 152 -7.59 -5.81 -11.18
CA ARG A 152 -7.98 -4.77 -12.14
C ARG A 152 -8.88 -3.73 -11.47
N THR A 153 -8.82 -2.50 -11.97
CA THR A 153 -9.76 -1.44 -11.63
C THR A 153 -10.18 -0.71 -12.88
N MET A 154 -11.49 -0.43 -12.96
CA MET A 154 -12.03 0.41 -14.01
C MET A 154 -12.11 1.86 -13.54
N PHE A 155 -11.69 2.77 -14.40
CA PHE A 155 -11.82 4.20 -14.16
C PHE A 155 -12.43 4.85 -15.39
N THR A 156 -13.28 5.83 -15.12
CA THR A 156 -13.91 6.67 -16.13
C THR A 156 -13.18 7.99 -16.17
N VAL A 157 -12.74 8.37 -17.36
CA VAL A 157 -12.11 9.67 -17.64
C VAL A 157 -13.10 10.50 -18.44
N THR A 158 -13.51 11.63 -17.89
CA THR A 158 -14.28 12.62 -18.64
C THR A 158 -13.30 13.53 -19.36
N CYS A 159 -13.32 13.52 -20.69
CA CYS A 159 -12.46 14.37 -21.50
C CYS A 159 -12.79 15.86 -21.21
N PRO A 160 -11.80 16.70 -20.85
CA PRO A 160 -12.05 18.10 -20.58
C PRO A 160 -12.44 18.88 -21.85
N ASP A 161 -11.95 18.45 -23.01
CA ASP A 161 -12.12 19.19 -24.27
C ASP A 161 -13.46 18.90 -24.95
N CYS A 162 -14.01 17.69 -24.81
CA CYS A 162 -15.27 17.29 -25.46
C CYS A 162 -16.31 16.63 -24.55
N SER A 163 -16.05 16.55 -23.25
CA SER A 163 -16.92 15.92 -22.23
C SER A 163 -17.27 14.44 -22.48
N CYS A 164 -16.66 13.79 -23.47
CA CYS A 164 -16.81 12.37 -23.73
C CYS A 164 -16.25 11.54 -22.56
N LYS A 165 -17.01 10.54 -22.12
CA LYS A 165 -16.60 9.60 -21.07
C LYS A 165 -15.88 8.42 -21.69
N ASN A 166 -14.66 8.16 -21.24
CA ASN A 166 -13.82 7.07 -21.71
C ASN A 166 -13.62 6.12 -20.53
N VAL A 167 -13.89 4.82 -20.72
CA VAL A 167 -13.74 3.81 -19.66
C VAL A 167 -12.49 3.01 -19.92
N TRP A 168 -11.66 2.89 -18.90
CA TRP A 168 -10.36 2.24 -18.98
C TRP A 168 -10.24 1.19 -17.90
N GLU A 169 -9.76 0.00 -18.27
CA GLU A 169 -9.40 -1.06 -17.34
C GLU A 169 -7.89 -0.98 -17.09
N LEU A 170 -7.49 -0.64 -15.87
CA LEU A 170 -6.11 -0.77 -15.44
C LEU A 170 -5.91 -2.10 -14.74
N ARG A 171 -4.87 -2.82 -15.14
CA ARG A 171 -4.44 -4.04 -14.45
C ARG A 171 -3.34 -3.67 -13.48
N TYR A 172 -3.56 -3.92 -12.19
CA TYR A 172 -2.63 -3.56 -11.13
C TYR A 172 -1.25 -4.24 -11.27
N LYS A 173 -1.19 -5.41 -11.91
CA LYS A 173 0.04 -6.19 -12.13
C LYS A 173 0.82 -5.78 -13.39
N ASP A 174 0.23 -4.99 -14.29
CA ASP A 174 0.94 -4.47 -15.47
C ASP A 174 1.57 -3.13 -15.08
N SER A 175 2.77 -3.19 -14.50
CA SER A 175 3.53 -1.98 -14.20
C SER A 175 3.79 -1.18 -15.49
N THR A 176 3.34 0.07 -15.49
CA THR A 176 3.89 1.22 -16.23
C THR A 176 3.72 1.36 -17.74
N MET A 177 3.13 0.43 -18.52
CA MET A 177 3.28 0.54 -20.00
C MET A 177 2.05 0.81 -20.88
N LYS A 178 0.81 0.88 -20.38
CA LYS A 178 -0.36 1.09 -21.26
C LYS A 178 -1.09 2.43 -21.16
N LEU A 179 -0.68 3.32 -20.25
CA LEU A 179 -1.36 4.62 -20.08
C LEU A 179 -0.77 5.75 -20.93
N ALA A 180 0.54 5.71 -21.24
CA ALA A 180 1.29 6.78 -21.90
C ALA A 180 0.91 7.06 -23.38
N GLN A 181 -0.11 6.38 -23.92
CA GLN A 181 -0.64 6.59 -25.28
C GLN A 181 -2.16 6.69 -25.34
N SER A 182 -2.79 6.77 -24.17
CA SER A 182 -4.25 6.84 -24.08
C SER A 182 -4.72 8.22 -24.53
N HIS A 183 -5.76 8.22 -25.36
CA HIS A 183 -6.36 9.42 -25.90
C HIS A 183 -7.88 9.35 -25.77
N CYS A 184 -8.53 10.49 -25.89
CA CYS A 184 -9.98 10.53 -25.99
C CYS A 184 -10.41 9.90 -27.31
N ASP A 185 -11.33 8.94 -27.24
CA ASP A 185 -11.87 8.24 -28.41
C ASP A 185 -12.60 9.18 -29.38
N ASN A 186 -13.06 10.34 -28.90
CA ASN A 186 -13.81 11.31 -29.70
C ASN A 186 -12.94 12.40 -30.32
N CYS A 187 -12.08 13.06 -29.52
CA CYS A 187 -11.31 14.23 -29.99
C CYS A 187 -9.79 13.98 -30.11
N GLY A 188 -9.32 12.77 -29.80
CA GLY A 188 -7.90 12.41 -29.86
C GLY A 188 -7.02 13.09 -28.80
N LYS A 189 -7.61 13.83 -27.85
CA LYS A 189 -6.88 14.47 -26.76
C LYS A 189 -6.10 13.44 -25.97
N ILE A 190 -4.78 13.61 -25.91
CA ILE A 190 -3.89 12.76 -25.11
C ILE A 190 -4.18 12.98 -23.62
N PHE A 191 -4.41 11.89 -22.89
CA PHE A 191 -4.74 11.92 -21.47
C PHE A 191 -3.52 11.81 -20.56
N TRP A 192 -2.43 11.17 -21.01
CA TRP A 192 -1.16 11.13 -20.29
C TRP A 192 -0.03 11.53 -21.23
N ASP A 193 0.87 12.39 -20.77
CA ASP A 193 2.02 12.78 -21.58
C ASP A 193 3.04 11.64 -21.77
N LYS A 194 4.10 11.91 -22.52
CA LYS A 194 5.18 10.93 -22.79
C LYS A 194 5.91 10.47 -21.53
N SER A 195 5.82 11.24 -20.45
CA SER A 195 6.37 10.89 -19.14
C SER A 195 5.38 10.06 -18.31
N GLY A 196 4.14 9.91 -18.77
CA GLY A 196 3.06 9.18 -18.09
C GLY A 196 2.25 10.05 -17.14
N ILE A 197 2.37 11.39 -17.19
CA ILE A 197 1.64 12.32 -16.31
C ILE A 197 0.25 12.58 -16.83
N ALA A 198 -0.75 12.29 -16.00
CA ALA A 198 -2.16 12.53 -16.29
C ALA A 198 -2.46 14.02 -16.48
N GLN A 199 -3.11 14.36 -17.60
CA GLN A 199 -3.55 15.70 -17.97
C GLN A 199 -5.07 15.89 -17.75
N VAL A 200 -5.71 14.94 -17.06
CA VAL A 200 -7.17 14.82 -16.94
C VAL A 200 -7.61 14.33 -15.56
N HIS A 201 -8.87 14.59 -15.21
CA HIS A 201 -9.49 14.08 -13.98
C HIS A 201 -10.05 12.67 -14.20
N MET A 202 -9.82 11.76 -13.23
CA MET A 202 -10.28 10.37 -13.28
C MET A 202 -11.28 10.10 -12.16
N GLU A 203 -12.39 9.45 -12.48
CA GLU A 203 -13.34 8.91 -11.51
C GLU A 203 -13.17 7.38 -11.47
N VAL A 204 -12.77 6.83 -10.33
CA VAL A 204 -12.71 5.38 -10.17
C VAL A 204 -14.09 4.85 -9.80
N ARG A 205 -14.47 3.74 -10.41
CA ARG A 205 -15.66 3.00 -10.01
C ARG A 205 -15.22 1.59 -9.66
N ASP A 206 -15.25 1.29 -8.38
CA ASP A 206 -15.15 -0.08 -7.90
C ASP A 206 -16.43 -0.81 -8.31
N TYR A 207 -16.29 -1.91 -9.06
CA TYR A 207 -17.37 -2.82 -9.45
C TYR A 207 -17.21 -4.15 -8.74
#